data_AF-A0A9D7H8E7-F1
#
_entry.id   AF-A0A9D7H8E7-F1
#
_cell.length_a   1.000
_cell.length_b   1.000
_cell.length_c   1.000
_cell.angle_alpha   90.00
_cell.angle_beta   90.00
_cell.angle_gamma   90.00
#
_symmetry.space_group_name_H-M   'P 1'
#
loop_
_entity.id
_entity.type
_entity.pdbx_description
1 polymer ?
#
loop_
_entity_poly.entity_id
_entity_poly.type
_entity_poly.pdbx_seq_one_letter_code
_entity_poly.pdbx_strand_id
1 'polypeptide(L)'
;MNTPTSPLRYAKQARPLVLMLGASIAFAACQSGPSEAELAAKAETEQLRNELQSRDSLIGEMALSFDDIEKNILLMDEREKLLGENVSGDMNIDKRKKIVRDLQLMNGLMQESRDRIAELTKRLDKSKIEASGLRKKLKELDTMLASRDSSIATMKDGLLAKDFQIEQVNQQLTAMELEVAKREAFIEQQTNEMNAAWYVVGTSKELEERGVVTSSGGFIGIGKTAQMNVDVTNNEFQQVDVRQMTRVPLGVKKAHLVSEHPKDSYRIVEEGDELAYLEIKDPNAFWKLSRYMVVEVK
;
A
#
# COMPACT_ATOMS: atom_id res chain seq x y z
N MET A 1 40.79 1.34 -140.78
CA MET A 1 39.78 0.72 -139.88
C MET A 1 38.99 1.84 -139.22
N ASN A 2 37.69 1.81 -139.47
CA ASN A 2 36.60 2.72 -139.10
C ASN A 2 36.82 3.64 -137.86
N THR A 3 37.14 4.91 -138.16
CA THR A 3 36.38 6.17 -137.89
C THR A 3 35.27 6.20 -136.82
N PRO A 4 34.83 7.40 -136.38
CA PRO A 4 35.54 8.64 -135.98
C PRO A 4 34.94 9.14 -134.62
N THR A 5 35.38 10.21 -133.93
CA THR A 5 35.13 11.63 -134.25
C THR A 5 35.90 12.52 -133.29
N SER A 6 36.72 13.39 -133.88
CA SER A 6 37.25 14.65 -133.35
C SER A 6 36.13 15.73 -133.26
N PRO A 7 36.36 17.06 -133.08
CA PRO A 7 37.51 17.82 -132.55
C PRO A 7 37.10 19.10 -131.73
N LEU A 8 38.07 20.02 -131.48
CA LEU A 8 37.96 21.51 -131.32
C LEU A 8 37.41 22.05 -129.97
N ARG A 9 37.72 23.25 -129.47
CA ARG A 9 38.74 24.31 -129.64
C ARG A 9 38.43 25.36 -128.54
N TYR A 10 39.46 26.13 -128.17
CA TYR A 10 39.41 27.55 -127.75
C TYR A 10 38.59 28.01 -126.53
N ALA A 11 39.38 28.45 -125.54
CA ALA A 11 39.48 29.84 -125.08
C ALA A 11 38.31 30.55 -124.37
N LYS A 12 38.71 31.09 -123.21
CA LYS A 12 38.38 32.42 -122.65
C LYS A 12 36.97 32.68 -122.14
N GLN A 13 37.00 32.95 -120.84
CA GLN A 13 36.51 34.16 -120.17
C GLN A 13 35.05 34.23 -119.73
N ALA A 14 34.98 34.52 -118.42
CA ALA A 14 34.06 35.42 -117.76
C ALA A 14 32.57 35.02 -117.74
N ARG A 15 32.20 34.46 -116.58
CA ARG A 15 30.86 34.49 -115.97
C ARG A 15 30.21 35.87 -116.15
N PRO A 16 28.88 35.91 -116.28
CA PRO A 16 28.12 36.27 -115.08
C PRO A 16 26.75 35.58 -114.93
N LEU A 17 26.23 35.71 -113.70
CA LEU A 17 24.82 35.71 -113.32
C LEU A 17 24.08 34.36 -113.15
N VAL A 18 23.93 34.01 -111.87
CA VAL A 18 22.64 33.74 -111.19
C VAL A 18 21.80 32.54 -111.68
N LEU A 19 21.66 31.51 -110.85
CA LEU A 19 20.48 31.24 -110.00
C LEU A 19 20.62 29.84 -109.34
N MET A 20 20.19 29.73 -108.08
CA MET A 20 19.84 28.49 -107.34
C MET A 20 20.94 27.45 -107.09
N LEU A 21 21.43 27.38 -105.85
CA LEU A 21 21.30 26.23 -104.94
C LEU A 21 22.29 26.42 -103.78
N GLY A 22 21.78 26.77 -102.59
CA GLY A 22 22.63 26.99 -101.43
C GLY A 22 21.89 27.29 -100.13
N ALA A 23 20.64 26.84 -100.00
CA ALA A 23 19.92 26.84 -98.72
C ALA A 23 20.17 25.50 -98.01
N SER A 24 21.43 25.26 -97.60
CA SER A 24 21.83 24.02 -96.91
C SER A 24 22.76 24.27 -95.72
N ILE A 25 22.61 25.42 -95.06
CA ILE A 25 23.30 25.71 -93.79
C ILE A 25 22.25 26.07 -92.74
N ALA A 26 21.47 25.08 -92.30
CA ALA A 26 20.59 25.22 -91.13
C ALA A 26 20.31 23.90 -90.41
N PHE A 27 21.13 22.86 -90.59
CA PHE A 27 20.92 21.55 -89.93
C PHE A 27 22.10 21.04 -89.09
N ALA A 28 23.16 21.84 -88.88
CA ALA A 28 24.31 21.46 -88.04
C ALA A 28 24.32 22.15 -86.66
N ALA A 29 23.16 22.47 -86.09
CA ALA A 29 23.06 23.15 -84.78
C ALA A 29 22.28 22.36 -83.70
N CYS A 30 21.93 21.09 -83.94
CA CYS A 30 21.26 20.24 -82.94
C CYS A 30 22.13 19.04 -82.52
N GLN A 31 23.41 19.28 -82.23
CA GLN A 31 24.29 18.26 -81.64
C GLN A 31 25.34 18.81 -80.66
N SER A 32 25.14 20.02 -80.14
CA SER A 32 25.87 20.48 -78.96
C SER A 32 25.17 19.94 -77.71
N GLY A 33 25.89 19.19 -76.88
CA GLY A 33 25.39 18.76 -75.56
C GLY A 33 24.96 19.95 -74.69
N PRO A 34 24.29 19.69 -73.54
CA PRO A 34 23.78 20.74 -72.67
C PRO A 34 24.89 21.76 -72.34
N SER A 35 24.55 23.04 -72.41
CA SER A 35 25.54 24.09 -72.10
C SER A 35 25.97 24.01 -70.63
N GLU A 36 27.14 24.55 -70.29
CA GLU A 36 27.65 24.56 -68.92
C GLU A 36 26.66 25.22 -67.93
N ALA A 37 25.94 26.26 -68.38
CA ALA A 37 24.86 26.88 -67.63
C ALA A 37 23.63 25.95 -67.43
N GLU A 38 23.34 25.09 -68.40
CA GLU A 38 22.25 24.11 -68.34
C GLU A 38 22.58 22.94 -67.40
N LEU A 39 23.85 22.52 -67.38
CA LEU A 39 24.39 21.54 -66.41
C LEU A 39 24.38 22.10 -64.99
N ALA A 40 24.82 23.35 -64.80
CA ALA A 40 24.79 24.03 -63.50
C ALA A 40 23.35 24.20 -62.99
N ALA A 41 22.42 24.63 -63.84
CA ALA A 41 21.00 24.74 -63.48
C ALA A 41 20.40 23.38 -63.11
N LYS A 42 20.73 22.30 -63.83
CA LYS A 42 20.28 20.95 -63.47
C LYS A 42 20.83 20.51 -62.11
N ALA A 43 22.13 20.72 -61.85
CA ALA A 43 22.75 20.40 -60.57
C ALA A 43 22.11 21.18 -59.40
N GLU A 44 21.80 22.47 -59.60
CA GLU A 44 21.12 23.30 -58.61
C GLU A 44 19.69 22.81 -58.35
N THR A 45 18.92 22.46 -59.40
CA THR A 45 17.57 21.90 -59.21
C THR A 45 17.56 20.55 -58.51
N GLU A 46 18.58 19.72 -58.75
CA GLU A 46 18.74 18.43 -58.10
C GLU A 46 19.11 18.62 -56.63
N GLN A 47 20.01 19.56 -56.32
CA GLN A 47 20.36 19.94 -54.94
C GLN A 47 19.14 20.46 -54.17
N LEU A 48 18.37 21.38 -54.75
CA LEU A 48 17.14 21.91 -54.15
C LEU A 48 16.09 20.82 -53.93
N ARG A 49 15.94 19.87 -54.88
CA ARG A 49 15.05 18.71 -54.71
C ARG A 49 15.46 17.83 -53.55
N ASN A 50 16.75 17.52 -53.44
CA ASN A 50 17.28 16.70 -52.36
C ASN A 50 17.08 17.37 -50.99
N GLU A 51 17.28 18.69 -50.92
CA GLU A 51 17.03 19.47 -49.71
C GLU A 51 15.54 19.48 -49.32
N LEU A 52 14.64 19.70 -50.28
CA LEU A 52 13.19 19.64 -50.05
C LEU A 52 12.74 18.23 -49.60
N GLN A 53 13.23 17.17 -50.23
CA GLN A 53 12.91 15.81 -49.86
C GLN A 53 13.42 15.47 -48.45
N SER A 54 14.64 15.90 -48.10
CA SER A 54 15.16 15.74 -46.73
C SER A 54 14.30 16.49 -45.73
N ARG A 55 13.84 17.70 -46.09
CA ARG A 55 12.96 18.54 -45.26
C ARG A 55 11.62 17.86 -45.00
N ASP A 56 10.99 17.36 -46.05
CA ASP A 56 9.68 16.70 -45.97
C ASP A 56 9.78 15.39 -45.18
N SER A 57 10.88 14.65 -45.31
CA SER A 57 11.11 13.44 -44.51
C SER A 57 11.25 13.75 -43.01
N LEU A 58 11.97 14.83 -42.65
CA LEU A 58 12.14 15.26 -41.26
C LEU A 58 10.78 15.69 -40.68
N ILE A 59 9.99 16.45 -41.42
CA ILE A 59 8.65 16.88 -40.98
C ILE A 59 7.76 15.65 -40.73
N GLY A 60 7.79 14.67 -41.63
CA GLY A 60 7.04 13.42 -41.48
C GLY A 60 7.46 12.62 -40.24
N GLU A 61 8.75 12.44 -40.03
CA GLU A 61 9.29 11.73 -38.87
C GLU A 61 8.97 12.44 -37.54
N MET A 62 9.07 13.78 -37.52
CA MET A 62 8.70 14.58 -36.35
C MET A 62 7.20 14.46 -36.05
N ALA A 63 6.34 14.45 -37.07
CA ALA A 63 4.90 14.30 -36.88
C ALA A 63 4.55 12.93 -36.24
N LEU A 64 5.17 11.85 -36.71
CA LEU A 64 5.02 10.52 -36.10
C LEU A 64 5.53 10.49 -34.65
N SER A 65 6.68 11.13 -34.41
CA SER A 65 7.26 11.16 -33.07
C SER A 65 6.42 11.99 -32.09
N PHE A 66 5.79 13.08 -32.56
CA PHE A 66 4.84 13.84 -31.75
C PHE A 66 3.61 13.02 -31.38
N ASP A 67 3.03 12.27 -32.33
CA ASP A 67 1.90 11.37 -32.05
C ASP A 67 2.27 10.31 -31.01
N ASP A 68 3.47 9.72 -31.09
CA ASP A 68 3.96 8.78 -30.08
C ASP A 68 4.14 9.43 -28.70
N ILE A 69 4.71 10.63 -28.62
CA ILE A 69 4.87 11.36 -27.36
C ILE A 69 3.48 11.70 -26.76
N GLU A 70 2.54 12.13 -27.59
CA GLU A 70 1.17 12.43 -27.15
C GLU A 70 0.47 11.19 -26.62
N LYS A 71 0.60 10.04 -27.29
CA LYS A 71 0.08 8.76 -26.79
C LYS A 71 0.67 8.39 -25.44
N ASN A 72 1.98 8.57 -25.26
CA ASN A 72 2.63 8.35 -23.97
C ASN A 72 2.04 9.27 -22.89
N ILE A 73 1.85 10.55 -23.20
CA ILE A 73 1.25 11.53 -22.27
C ILE A 73 -0.18 11.15 -21.90
N LEU A 74 -1.00 10.75 -22.87
CA LEU A 74 -2.37 10.30 -22.62
C LEU A 74 -2.41 9.04 -21.75
N LEU A 75 -1.52 8.08 -22.00
CA LEU A 75 -1.42 6.89 -21.18
C LEU A 75 -1.00 7.23 -19.75
N MET A 76 -0.08 8.18 -19.56
CA MET A 76 0.30 8.66 -18.23
C MET A 76 -0.87 9.34 -17.52
N ASP A 77 -1.66 10.16 -18.22
CA ASP A 77 -2.83 10.83 -17.65
C ASP A 77 -3.93 9.83 -17.22
N GLU A 78 -4.21 8.82 -18.04
CA GLU A 78 -5.15 7.75 -17.69
C GLU A 78 -4.69 7.00 -16.42
N ARG A 79 -3.39 6.68 -16.34
CA ARG A 79 -2.82 6.01 -15.18
C ARG A 79 -2.90 6.89 -13.93
N GLU A 80 -2.53 8.17 -14.05
CA GLU A 80 -2.62 9.14 -12.95
C GLU A 80 -4.05 9.26 -12.41
N LYS A 81 -5.05 9.36 -13.29
CA LYS A 81 -6.46 9.42 -12.88
C LYS A 81 -6.88 8.19 -12.07
N LEU A 82 -6.51 6.99 -12.53
CA LEU A 82 -6.76 5.75 -11.79
C LEU A 82 -6.04 5.74 -10.44
N LEU A 83 -4.85 6.32 -10.34
CA LEU A 83 -4.12 6.41 -9.07
C LEU A 83 -4.79 7.39 -8.10
N GLY A 84 -5.25 8.55 -8.57
CA GLY A 84 -5.98 9.52 -7.76
C GLY A 84 -7.20 8.93 -7.05
N GLU A 85 -7.99 8.11 -7.74
CA GLU A 85 -9.14 7.41 -7.16
C GLU A 85 -8.74 6.34 -6.12
N ASN A 86 -7.59 5.69 -6.30
CA ASN A 86 -7.10 4.65 -5.40
C ASN A 86 -6.42 5.18 -4.12
N VAL A 87 -5.97 6.44 -4.13
CA VAL A 87 -5.32 7.10 -2.97
C VAL A 87 -6.34 7.59 -1.93
N SER A 88 -7.60 7.81 -2.32
CA SER A 88 -8.65 8.32 -1.42
C SER A 88 -9.28 7.26 -0.51
N GLY A 89 -8.99 5.97 -0.70
CA GLY A 89 -9.56 4.87 0.08
C GLY A 89 -8.56 4.20 1.02
N ASP A 90 -9.05 3.21 1.78
CA ASP A 90 -8.22 2.44 2.71
C ASP A 90 -7.10 1.72 1.95
N MET A 91 -5.85 1.95 2.38
CA MET A 91 -4.66 1.60 1.63
C MET A 91 -4.12 0.25 2.09
N ASN A 92 -4.35 -0.78 1.28
CA ASN A 92 -3.82 -2.12 1.52
C ASN A 92 -2.55 -2.41 0.69
N ILE A 93 -1.89 -3.54 0.98
CA ILE A 93 -0.64 -3.95 0.33
C ILE A 93 -0.79 -4.08 -1.19
N ASP A 94 -1.92 -4.60 -1.68
CA ASP A 94 -2.13 -4.84 -3.10
C ASP A 94 -2.34 -3.56 -3.90
N LYS A 95 -3.12 -2.61 -3.35
CA LYS A 95 -3.27 -1.26 -3.91
C LYS A 95 -1.92 -0.55 -3.98
N ARG A 96 -1.10 -0.64 -2.92
CA ARG A 96 0.26 -0.06 -2.89
C ARG A 96 1.14 -0.63 -4.00
N LYS A 97 1.17 -1.96 -4.15
CA LYS A 97 1.93 -2.62 -5.23
C LYS A 97 1.47 -2.18 -6.63
N LYS A 98 0.17 -1.98 -6.83
CA LYS A 98 -0.37 -1.45 -8.09
C LYS A 98 0.11 -0.02 -8.34
N ILE A 99 0.01 0.85 -7.33
CA ILE A 99 0.47 2.25 -7.39
C ILE A 99 1.95 2.34 -7.76
N VAL A 100 2.81 1.56 -7.10
CA VAL A 100 4.25 1.54 -7.39
C VAL A 100 4.56 1.09 -8.82
N ARG A 101 3.87 0.06 -9.32
CA ARG A 101 4.05 -0.41 -10.71
C ARG A 101 3.60 0.63 -11.73
N ASP A 102 2.44 1.26 -11.51
CA ASP A 102 1.94 2.31 -12.40
C ASP A 102 2.89 3.54 -12.37
N LEU A 103 3.45 3.91 -11.21
CA LEU A 103 4.48 4.96 -11.11
C LEU A 103 5.78 4.61 -11.86
N GLN A 104 6.22 3.36 -11.81
CA GLN A 104 7.40 2.91 -12.57
C GLN A 104 7.16 2.99 -14.08
N LEU A 105 5.98 2.55 -14.54
CA LEU A 105 5.59 2.66 -15.94
C LEU A 105 5.57 4.12 -16.40
N MET A 106 4.90 5.00 -15.65
CA MET A 106 4.84 6.43 -15.99
C MET A 106 6.22 7.09 -16.03
N ASN A 107 7.12 6.74 -15.11
CA ASN A 107 8.51 7.23 -15.16
C ASN A 107 9.25 6.77 -16.42
N GLY A 108 9.05 5.52 -16.86
CA GLY A 108 9.61 5.02 -18.11
C GLY A 108 9.09 5.77 -19.34
N LEU A 109 7.78 5.96 -19.44
CA LEU A 109 7.14 6.71 -20.53
C LEU A 109 7.57 8.18 -20.55
N MET A 110 7.70 8.80 -19.36
CA MET A 110 8.24 10.14 -19.19
C MET A 110 9.66 10.26 -19.75
N GLN A 111 10.54 9.33 -19.38
CA GLN A 111 11.93 9.33 -19.82
C GLN A 111 12.04 9.14 -21.33
N GLU A 112 11.33 8.15 -21.89
CA GLU A 112 11.29 7.93 -23.34
C GLU A 112 10.81 9.17 -24.09
N SER A 113 9.77 9.83 -23.58
CA SER A 113 9.21 11.04 -24.18
C SER A 113 10.21 12.22 -24.13
N ARG A 114 10.92 12.41 -23.02
CA ARG A 114 11.97 13.43 -22.88
C ARG A 114 13.13 13.18 -23.86
N ASP A 115 13.56 11.93 -23.98
CA ASP A 115 14.65 11.54 -24.88
C ASP A 115 14.26 11.83 -26.34
N ARG A 116 13.03 11.47 -26.74
CA ARG A 116 12.50 11.79 -28.07
C ARG A 116 12.42 13.31 -28.31
N ILE A 117 11.91 14.10 -27.37
CA ILE A 117 11.88 15.57 -27.50
C ILE A 117 13.29 16.14 -27.67
N ALA A 118 14.26 15.67 -26.89
CA ALA A 118 15.65 16.12 -26.98
C ALA A 118 16.27 15.78 -28.35
N GLU A 119 16.01 14.57 -28.85
CA GLU A 119 16.45 14.13 -30.17
C GLU A 119 15.83 14.98 -31.29
N LEU A 120 14.50 15.15 -31.26
CA LEU A 120 13.75 15.96 -32.23
C LEU A 120 14.22 17.42 -32.24
N THR A 121 14.47 17.99 -31.06
CA THR A 121 15.02 19.35 -30.92
C THR A 121 16.39 19.44 -31.59
N LYS A 122 17.28 18.49 -31.31
CA LYS A 122 18.62 18.44 -31.91
C LYS A 122 18.58 18.27 -33.44
N ARG A 123 17.67 17.44 -33.96
CA ARG A 123 17.47 17.25 -35.40
C ARG A 123 16.94 18.54 -36.05
N LEU A 124 15.99 19.21 -35.41
CA LEU A 124 15.42 20.47 -35.89
C LEU A 124 16.44 21.62 -35.89
N ASP A 125 17.33 21.68 -34.91
CA ASP A 125 18.37 22.72 -34.86
C ASP A 125 19.46 22.48 -35.91
N LYS A 126 19.79 21.22 -36.20
CA LYS A 126 20.76 20.86 -37.25
C LYS A 126 20.23 21.11 -38.66
N SER A 127 18.93 20.98 -38.89
CA SER A 127 18.34 21.14 -40.22
C SER A 127 18.32 22.60 -40.70
N LYS A 128 18.56 23.57 -39.80
CA LYS A 128 18.50 25.02 -40.09
C LYS A 128 17.16 25.47 -40.71
N ILE A 129 16.11 24.68 -40.54
CA ILE A 129 14.77 25.00 -41.02
C ILE A 129 14.12 25.98 -40.04
N GLU A 130 13.59 27.07 -40.56
CA GLU A 130 12.69 27.95 -39.82
C GLU A 130 11.31 27.30 -39.70
N ALA A 131 11.13 26.47 -38.67
CA ALA A 131 9.86 25.81 -38.36
C ALA A 131 9.36 26.20 -36.96
N SER A 132 8.88 27.44 -36.83
CA SER A 132 8.33 27.98 -35.58
C SER A 132 7.21 27.12 -34.99
N GLY A 133 6.37 26.51 -35.84
CA GLY A 133 5.31 25.58 -35.42
C GLY A 133 5.83 24.32 -34.73
N LEU A 134 6.87 23.68 -35.28
CA LEU A 134 7.49 22.47 -34.69
C LEU A 134 8.19 22.79 -33.37
N ARG A 135 8.89 23.94 -33.30
CA ARG A 135 9.49 24.43 -32.05
C ARG A 135 8.44 24.69 -30.97
N LYS A 136 7.30 25.29 -31.36
CA LYS A 136 6.18 25.52 -30.44
C LYS A 136 5.63 24.20 -29.92
N LYS A 137 5.44 23.21 -30.79
CA LYS A 137 4.92 21.88 -30.40
C LYS A 137 5.87 21.15 -29.45
N LEU A 138 7.18 21.16 -29.71
CA LEU A 138 8.19 20.61 -28.80
C LEU A 138 8.11 21.24 -27.42
N LYS A 139 7.98 22.58 -27.35
CA LYS A 139 7.84 23.31 -26.09
C LYS A 139 6.53 22.97 -25.35
N GLU A 140 5.43 22.80 -26.07
CA GLU A 140 4.15 22.36 -25.50
C GLU A 140 4.28 20.96 -24.90
N LEU A 141 4.89 20.01 -25.62
CA LEU A 141 5.13 18.65 -25.13
C LEU A 141 6.04 18.65 -23.90
N ASP A 142 7.11 19.44 -23.92
CA ASP A 142 8.03 19.59 -22.77
C ASP A 142 7.29 20.16 -21.53
N THR A 143 6.43 21.14 -21.73
CA THR A 143 5.60 21.72 -20.65
C THR A 143 4.61 20.69 -20.08
N MET A 144 3.99 19.87 -20.93
CA MET A 144 3.10 18.79 -20.49
C MET A 144 3.87 17.74 -19.67
N LEU A 145 5.07 17.35 -20.10
CA LEU A 145 5.93 16.44 -19.34
C LEU A 145 6.35 17.04 -18.00
N ALA A 146 6.72 18.32 -17.95
CA ALA A 146 7.04 18.99 -16.68
C ALA A 146 5.85 18.99 -15.70
N SER A 147 4.63 19.18 -16.20
CA SER A 147 3.42 19.04 -15.38
C SER A 147 3.25 17.61 -14.85
N ARG A 148 3.47 16.58 -15.68
CA ARG A 148 3.36 15.17 -15.25
C ARG A 148 4.43 14.79 -14.23
N ASP A 149 5.65 15.30 -14.38
CA ASP A 149 6.74 15.09 -13.43
C ASP A 149 6.37 15.59 -12.02
N SER A 150 5.76 16.78 -11.95
CA SER A 150 5.24 17.34 -10.69
C SER A 150 4.12 16.49 -10.08
N SER A 151 3.20 15.98 -10.90
CA SER A 151 2.15 15.05 -10.46
C SER A 151 2.74 13.75 -9.90
N ILE A 152 3.70 13.14 -10.60
CA ILE A 152 4.38 11.91 -10.16
C ILE A 152 5.10 12.11 -8.83
N ALA A 153 5.79 13.25 -8.66
CA ALA A 153 6.44 13.61 -7.40
C ALA A 153 5.41 13.72 -6.25
N THR A 154 4.30 14.41 -6.48
CA THR A 154 3.22 14.56 -5.50
C THR A 154 2.62 13.21 -5.10
N MET A 155 2.40 12.31 -6.06
CA MET A 155 1.89 10.96 -5.78
C MET A 155 2.89 10.14 -4.96
N LYS A 156 4.19 10.25 -5.24
CA LYS A 156 5.26 9.58 -4.48
C LYS A 156 5.29 10.07 -3.03
N ASP A 157 5.20 11.37 -2.80
CA ASP A 157 5.18 11.96 -1.46
C ASP A 157 3.92 11.54 -0.68
N GLY A 158 2.77 11.52 -1.35
CA GLY A 158 1.52 11.02 -0.77
C GLY A 158 1.62 9.56 -0.33
N LEU A 159 2.29 8.70 -1.11
CA LEU A 159 2.52 7.30 -0.77
C LEU A 159 3.40 7.16 0.48
N LEU A 160 4.48 7.93 0.58
CA LEU A 160 5.38 7.93 1.75
C LEU A 160 4.66 8.41 3.01
N ALA A 161 3.84 9.45 2.91
CA ALA A 161 3.04 9.95 4.03
C ALA A 161 2.03 8.91 4.52
N LYS A 162 1.37 8.18 3.59
CA LYS A 162 0.43 7.11 3.93
C LYS A 162 1.12 5.90 4.56
N ASP A 163 2.32 5.55 4.09
CA ASP A 163 3.11 4.46 4.69
C ASP A 163 3.47 4.76 6.15
N PHE A 164 3.85 6.00 6.45
CA PHE A 164 4.09 6.44 7.83
C PHE A 164 2.83 6.41 8.69
N GLN A 165 1.68 6.85 8.15
CA GLN A 165 0.39 6.77 8.85
C GLN A 165 0.00 5.33 9.20
N ILE A 166 0.19 4.37 8.28
CA ILE A 166 -0.11 2.95 8.52
C ILE A 166 0.78 2.39 9.64
N GLU A 167 2.07 2.69 9.63
CA GLU A 167 2.99 2.27 10.68
C GLU A 167 2.56 2.81 12.06
N GLN A 168 2.21 4.09 12.13
CA GLN A 168 1.72 4.71 13.37
C GLN A 168 0.42 4.07 13.87
N VAL A 169 -0.54 3.79 12.98
CA VAL A 169 -1.80 3.11 13.34
C VAL A 169 -1.53 1.70 13.86
N ASN A 170 -0.62 0.94 13.24
CA ASN A 170 -0.25 -0.40 13.70
C ASN A 170 0.39 -0.38 15.10
N GLN A 171 1.25 0.61 15.37
CA GLN A 171 1.84 0.79 16.69
C GLN A 171 0.79 1.14 17.75
N GLN A 172 -0.17 2.02 17.42
CA GLN A 172 -1.28 2.36 18.31
C GLN A 172 -2.19 1.15 18.56
N LEU A 173 -2.49 0.36 17.53
CA LEU A 173 -3.28 -0.86 17.66
C LEU A 173 -2.60 -1.87 18.60
N THR A 174 -1.31 -2.13 18.40
CA THR A 174 -0.52 -3.03 19.26
C THR A 174 -0.52 -2.54 20.71
N ALA A 175 -0.39 -1.23 20.94
CA ALA A 175 -0.44 -0.65 22.27
C ALA A 175 -1.82 -0.81 22.93
N MET A 176 -2.91 -0.61 22.17
CA MET A 176 -4.27 -0.83 22.66
C MET A 176 -4.55 -2.30 22.99
N GLU A 177 -4.12 -3.24 22.14
CA GLU A 177 -4.25 -4.68 22.39
C GLU A 177 -3.54 -5.08 23.69
N LEU A 178 -2.33 -4.57 23.92
CA LEU A 178 -1.60 -4.79 25.17
C LEU A 178 -2.32 -4.19 26.38
N GLU A 179 -2.92 -3.00 26.24
CA GLU A 179 -3.68 -2.37 27.31
C GLU A 179 -4.96 -3.16 27.65
N VAL A 180 -5.67 -3.65 26.63
CA VAL A 180 -6.85 -4.52 26.81
C VAL A 180 -6.46 -5.79 27.56
N ALA A 181 -5.41 -6.50 27.13
CA ALA A 181 -4.95 -7.71 27.80
C ALA A 181 -4.57 -7.47 29.28
N LYS A 182 -3.91 -6.34 29.59
CA LYS A 182 -3.61 -5.95 30.97
C LYS A 182 -4.86 -5.69 31.80
N ARG A 183 -5.85 -4.99 31.22
CA ARG A 183 -7.12 -4.70 31.90
C ARG A 183 -7.91 -5.97 32.15
N GLU A 184 -7.95 -6.90 31.19
CA GLU A 184 -8.62 -8.20 31.36
C GLU A 184 -7.97 -9.02 32.48
N ALA A 185 -6.64 -9.13 32.49
CA ALA A 185 -5.92 -9.81 33.58
C ALA A 185 -6.17 -9.16 34.94
N PHE A 186 -6.21 -7.82 35.00
CA PHE A 186 -6.51 -7.10 36.24
C PHE A 186 -7.95 -7.32 36.70
N ILE A 187 -8.93 -7.29 35.79
CA ILE A 187 -10.34 -7.58 36.08
C ILE A 187 -10.48 -9.02 36.58
N GLU A 188 -9.80 -9.98 35.95
CA GLU A 188 -9.79 -11.37 36.39
C GLU A 188 -9.22 -11.51 37.80
N GLN A 189 -8.07 -10.88 38.07
CA GLN A 189 -7.45 -10.85 39.40
C GLN A 189 -8.41 -10.25 40.44
N GLN A 190 -8.96 -9.06 40.18
CA GLN A 190 -9.92 -8.42 41.09
C GLN A 190 -11.18 -9.25 41.29
N THR A 191 -11.66 -9.91 40.24
CA THR A 191 -12.81 -10.82 40.32
C THR A 191 -12.48 -12.01 41.22
N ASN A 192 -11.29 -12.60 41.09
CA ASN A 192 -10.87 -13.72 41.92
C ASN A 192 -10.66 -13.31 43.38
N GLU A 193 -10.02 -12.16 43.63
CA GLU A 193 -9.87 -11.58 44.97
C GLU A 193 -11.23 -11.27 45.61
N MET A 194 -12.15 -10.67 44.84
CA MET A 194 -13.49 -10.36 45.32
C MET A 194 -14.27 -11.62 45.65
N ASN A 195 -14.04 -12.74 44.97
CA ASN A 195 -14.73 -14.00 45.21
C ASN A 195 -13.97 -14.96 46.14
N ALA A 196 -12.84 -14.52 46.72
CA ALA A 196 -12.12 -15.30 47.71
C ALA A 196 -12.85 -15.29 49.07
N ALA A 197 -13.00 -16.47 49.65
CA ALA A 197 -13.35 -16.68 51.05
C ALA A 197 -12.43 -17.73 51.66
N TRP A 198 -12.52 -17.90 52.98
CA TRP A 198 -11.64 -18.75 53.75
C TRP A 198 -12.47 -19.61 54.68
N TYR A 199 -12.15 -20.91 54.77
CA TYR A 199 -12.85 -21.79 55.69
C TYR A 199 -11.95 -22.78 56.41
N VAL A 200 -12.41 -23.24 57.56
CA VAL A 200 -11.74 -24.28 58.35
C VAL A 200 -12.79 -25.09 59.12
N VAL A 201 -12.57 -26.40 59.15
CA VAL A 201 -13.38 -27.36 59.90
C VAL A 201 -12.44 -28.11 60.83
N GLY A 202 -12.79 -28.22 62.11
CA GLY A 202 -11.94 -28.91 63.08
C GLY A 202 -12.64 -29.09 64.41
N THR A 203 -12.06 -29.94 65.26
CA THR A 203 -12.51 -30.06 66.65
C THR A 203 -12.17 -28.79 67.44
N SER A 204 -12.89 -28.54 68.54
CA SER A 204 -12.61 -27.39 69.41
C SER A 204 -11.13 -27.30 69.81
N LYS A 205 -10.49 -28.45 70.09
CA LYS A 205 -9.07 -28.50 70.44
C LYS A 205 -8.16 -28.09 69.28
N GLU A 206 -8.40 -28.61 68.08
CA GLU A 206 -7.60 -28.28 66.89
C GLU A 206 -7.74 -26.81 66.49
N LEU A 207 -8.96 -26.26 66.57
CA LEU A 207 -9.22 -24.86 66.26
C LEU A 207 -8.58 -23.92 67.29
N GLU A 208 -8.53 -24.31 68.57
CA GLU A 208 -7.81 -23.57 69.62
C GLU A 208 -6.29 -23.64 69.45
N GLU A 209 -5.74 -24.83 69.14
CA GLU A 209 -4.30 -25.02 68.90
C GLU A 209 -3.80 -24.23 67.69
N ARG A 210 -4.62 -24.09 66.66
CA ARG A 210 -4.36 -23.24 65.47
C ARG A 210 -4.65 -21.76 65.71
N GLY A 211 -5.16 -21.38 66.89
CA GLY A 211 -5.51 -20.00 67.22
C GLY A 211 -6.68 -19.43 66.41
N VAL A 212 -7.46 -20.28 65.74
CA VAL A 212 -8.65 -19.91 64.94
C VAL A 212 -9.82 -19.51 65.83
N VAL A 213 -9.96 -20.17 66.99
CA VAL A 213 -10.97 -19.83 67.99
C VAL A 213 -10.33 -19.57 69.34
N THR A 214 -10.95 -18.70 70.12
CA THR A 214 -10.63 -18.51 71.54
C THR A 214 -11.78 -19.05 72.39
N SER A 215 -11.43 -19.79 73.44
CA SER A 215 -12.37 -20.20 74.47
C SER A 215 -12.60 -19.03 75.43
N SER A 216 -13.76 -18.35 75.33
CA SER A 216 -14.09 -17.19 76.17
C SER A 216 -15.37 -17.43 76.96
N GLY A 217 -15.37 -17.04 78.25
CA GLY A 217 -16.48 -17.24 79.19
C GLY A 217 -16.49 -18.60 79.91
N GLY A 218 -16.97 -18.62 81.15
CA GLY A 218 -17.12 -19.83 81.99
C GLY A 218 -15.96 -20.10 82.95
N PHE A 219 -16.28 -20.26 84.25
CA PHE A 219 -15.33 -20.76 85.27
C PHE A 219 -15.29 -22.30 85.20
N ILE A 220 -14.09 -22.87 85.10
CA ILE A 220 -13.80 -24.32 85.24
C ILE A 220 -14.79 -25.23 84.47
N GLY A 221 -14.74 -25.19 83.14
CA GLY A 221 -15.33 -26.22 82.27
C GLY A 221 -16.82 -26.11 81.95
N ILE A 222 -17.57 -25.19 82.58
CA ILE A 222 -19.00 -24.98 82.31
C ILE A 222 -19.20 -23.59 81.69
N GLY A 223 -19.81 -23.53 80.51
CA GLY A 223 -20.18 -22.28 79.83
C GLY A 223 -19.12 -21.69 78.89
N LYS A 224 -18.06 -22.46 78.55
CA LYS A 224 -17.12 -22.06 77.49
C LYS A 224 -17.82 -22.04 76.14
N THR A 225 -17.74 -20.90 75.45
CA THR A 225 -18.25 -20.74 74.09
C THR A 225 -17.07 -20.44 73.18
N ALA A 226 -16.92 -21.20 72.10
CA ALA A 226 -15.90 -20.91 71.09
C ALA A 226 -16.28 -19.60 70.37
N GLN A 227 -15.33 -18.67 70.27
CA GLN A 227 -15.48 -17.44 69.49
C GLN A 227 -14.36 -17.37 68.47
N MET A 228 -14.68 -16.99 67.24
CA MET A 228 -13.67 -16.80 66.19
C MET A 228 -12.65 -15.73 66.62
N ASN A 229 -11.36 -16.02 66.45
CA ASN A 229 -10.29 -15.06 66.68
C ASN A 229 -10.20 -14.09 65.50
N VAL A 230 -10.30 -12.78 65.77
CA VAL A 230 -10.27 -11.72 64.75
C VAL A 230 -8.86 -11.40 64.23
N ASP A 231 -7.82 -11.81 64.96
CA ASP A 231 -6.40 -11.55 64.62
C ASP A 231 -5.73 -12.76 63.93
N VAL A 232 -6.51 -13.78 63.54
CA VAL A 232 -5.97 -15.00 62.94
C VAL A 232 -5.46 -14.75 61.52
N THR A 233 -4.30 -15.32 61.19
CA THR A 233 -3.72 -15.21 59.84
C THR A 233 -4.37 -16.20 58.86
N ASN A 234 -4.52 -15.80 57.59
CA ASN A 234 -5.19 -16.60 56.55
C ASN A 234 -4.58 -17.99 56.30
N ASN A 235 -3.34 -18.25 56.76
CA ASN A 235 -2.65 -19.53 56.60
C ASN A 235 -3.31 -20.69 57.36
N GLU A 236 -4.13 -20.39 58.37
CA GLU A 236 -4.89 -21.40 59.13
C GLU A 236 -6.20 -21.82 58.46
N PHE A 237 -6.53 -21.17 57.33
CA PHE A 237 -7.75 -21.40 56.57
C PHE A 237 -7.43 -21.88 55.17
N GLN A 238 -8.35 -22.68 54.62
CA GLN A 238 -8.33 -23.01 53.21
C GLN A 238 -9.04 -21.91 52.43
N GLN A 239 -8.34 -21.34 51.43
CA GLN A 239 -8.95 -20.38 50.51
C GLN A 239 -9.87 -21.10 49.53
N VAL A 240 -11.03 -20.52 49.27
CA VAL A 240 -12.07 -21.04 48.38
C VAL A 240 -12.64 -19.93 47.51
N ASP A 241 -13.13 -20.30 46.33
CA ASP A 241 -13.97 -19.43 45.52
C ASP A 241 -15.43 -19.61 45.92
N VAL A 242 -16.05 -18.54 46.40
CA VAL A 242 -17.45 -18.54 46.87
C VAL A 242 -18.46 -18.96 45.79
N ARG A 243 -18.10 -18.84 44.51
CA ARG A 243 -18.95 -19.23 43.37
C ARG A 243 -18.98 -20.75 43.18
N GLN A 244 -17.94 -21.45 43.63
CA GLN A 244 -17.76 -22.90 43.44
C GLN A 244 -18.12 -23.67 44.72
N MET A 245 -17.88 -23.09 45.89
CA MET A 245 -18.13 -23.74 47.18
C MET A 245 -19.61 -23.69 47.54
N THR A 246 -20.33 -24.79 47.25
CA THR A 246 -21.75 -24.96 47.58
C THR A 246 -21.98 -25.95 48.72
N ARG A 247 -20.99 -26.79 49.03
CA ARG A 247 -21.07 -27.82 50.06
C ARG A 247 -19.76 -27.97 50.81
N VAL A 248 -19.87 -28.22 52.11
CA VAL A 248 -18.73 -28.48 53.00
C VAL A 248 -18.97 -29.81 53.70
N PRO A 249 -18.18 -30.86 53.42
CA PRO A 249 -18.36 -32.15 54.07
C PRO A 249 -18.07 -32.04 55.56
N LEU A 250 -18.89 -32.69 56.38
CA LEU A 250 -18.75 -32.72 57.84
C LEU A 250 -18.45 -34.14 58.34
N GLY A 251 -19.32 -35.11 58.04
CA GLY A 251 -19.13 -36.52 58.39
C GLY A 251 -19.04 -36.76 59.90
N VAL A 252 -19.83 -36.05 60.70
CA VAL A 252 -19.78 -36.08 62.17
C VAL A 252 -21.16 -36.09 62.79
N LYS A 253 -21.27 -36.49 64.07
CA LYS A 253 -22.56 -36.52 64.77
C LYS A 253 -23.03 -35.13 65.20
N LYS A 254 -22.10 -34.21 65.45
CA LYS A 254 -22.41 -32.84 65.89
C LYS A 254 -21.48 -31.84 65.22
N ALA A 255 -22.05 -30.76 64.71
CA ALA A 255 -21.31 -29.64 64.14
C ALA A 255 -21.94 -28.32 64.59
N HIS A 256 -21.10 -27.31 64.82
CA HIS A 256 -21.50 -25.97 65.20
C HIS A 256 -20.78 -24.95 64.34
N LEU A 257 -21.53 -24.09 63.65
CA LEU A 257 -20.98 -22.97 62.90
C LEU A 257 -20.63 -21.84 63.88
N VAL A 258 -19.34 -21.61 64.08
CA VAL A 258 -18.81 -20.62 65.04
C VAL A 258 -18.81 -19.22 64.46
N SER A 259 -18.59 -19.09 63.15
CA SER A 259 -18.65 -17.81 62.44
C SER A 259 -20.09 -17.37 62.15
N GLU A 260 -20.31 -16.06 62.05
CA GLU A 260 -21.65 -15.51 61.84
C GLU A 260 -22.04 -15.49 60.35
N HIS A 261 -23.10 -16.21 60.02
CA HIS A 261 -23.69 -16.25 58.68
C HIS A 261 -25.22 -16.25 58.76
N PRO A 262 -25.94 -15.62 57.81
CA PRO A 262 -27.41 -15.59 57.83
C PRO A 262 -28.01 -17.01 57.80
N LYS A 263 -28.91 -17.34 58.74
CA LYS A 263 -29.48 -18.70 58.87
C LYS A 263 -30.18 -19.19 57.60
N ASP A 264 -30.79 -18.29 56.83
CA ASP A 264 -31.49 -18.64 55.59
C ASP A 264 -30.55 -18.95 54.42
N SER A 265 -29.26 -18.60 54.54
CA SER A 265 -28.26 -18.77 53.48
C SER A 265 -27.60 -20.16 53.45
N TYR A 266 -27.78 -20.98 54.49
CA TYR A 266 -27.24 -22.35 54.54
C TYR A 266 -28.19 -23.32 55.25
N ARG A 267 -27.86 -24.62 55.20
CA ARG A 267 -28.47 -25.67 56.03
C ARG A 267 -27.48 -26.81 56.26
N ILE A 268 -27.64 -27.54 57.35
CA ILE A 268 -26.90 -28.79 57.58
C ILE A 268 -27.79 -29.93 57.10
N VAL A 269 -27.23 -30.84 56.30
CA VAL A 269 -27.91 -32.00 55.76
C VAL A 269 -27.44 -33.24 56.51
N GLU A 270 -28.41 -34.01 56.99
CA GLU A 270 -28.21 -35.24 57.76
C GLU A 270 -28.42 -36.46 56.85
N GLU A 271 -27.59 -37.48 57.01
CA GLU A 271 -27.72 -38.76 56.32
C GLU A 271 -27.53 -39.89 57.34
N GLY A 272 -28.64 -40.56 57.72
CA GLY A 272 -28.64 -41.51 58.83
C GLY A 272 -28.44 -40.83 60.18
N ASP A 273 -27.44 -41.28 60.95
CA ASP A 273 -27.09 -40.76 62.29
C ASP A 273 -25.98 -39.69 62.25
N GLU A 274 -25.55 -39.25 61.07
CA GLU A 274 -24.45 -38.30 60.89
C GLU A 274 -24.87 -37.06 60.09
N LEU A 275 -24.24 -35.93 60.41
CA LEU A 275 -24.30 -34.70 59.62
C LEU A 275 -23.36 -34.88 58.43
N ALA A 276 -23.91 -35.08 57.23
CA ALA A 276 -23.14 -35.38 56.03
C ALA A 276 -22.39 -34.13 55.52
N TYR A 277 -23.08 -33.01 55.34
CA TYR A 277 -22.49 -31.76 54.83
C TYR A 277 -23.27 -30.51 55.24
N LEU A 278 -22.58 -29.36 55.27
CA LEU A 278 -23.18 -28.03 55.27
C LEU A 278 -23.42 -27.61 53.82
N GLU A 279 -24.66 -27.31 53.45
CA GLU A 279 -25.05 -26.81 52.14
C GLU A 279 -25.26 -25.30 52.18
N ILE A 280 -24.52 -24.58 51.33
CA ILE A 280 -24.65 -23.14 51.12
C ILE A 280 -25.70 -22.94 50.02
N LYS A 281 -26.88 -22.45 50.39
CA LYS A 281 -28.02 -22.23 49.48
C LYS A 281 -27.86 -20.94 48.67
N ASP A 282 -27.33 -19.89 49.32
CA ASP A 282 -27.05 -18.60 48.70
C ASP A 282 -25.65 -18.15 49.11
N PRO A 283 -24.63 -18.38 48.26
CA PRO A 283 -23.26 -17.99 48.55
C PRO A 283 -23.10 -16.48 48.80
N ASN A 284 -23.84 -15.64 48.07
CA ASN A 284 -23.73 -14.20 48.23
C ASN A 284 -24.25 -13.76 49.60
N ALA A 285 -25.41 -14.30 50.03
CA ALA A 285 -25.94 -14.03 51.35
C ALA A 285 -25.07 -14.64 52.46
N PHE A 286 -24.57 -15.86 52.26
CA PHE A 286 -23.74 -16.57 53.24
C PHE A 286 -22.45 -15.83 53.53
N TRP A 287 -21.73 -15.40 52.50
CA TRP A 287 -20.44 -14.72 52.63
C TRP A 287 -20.54 -13.20 52.79
N LYS A 288 -21.76 -12.65 53.01
CA LYS A 288 -22.01 -11.21 53.13
C LYS A 288 -21.50 -10.61 54.43
N LEU A 289 -21.71 -11.32 55.53
CA LEU A 289 -21.36 -10.83 56.88
C LEU A 289 -19.90 -11.14 57.22
N SER A 290 -19.43 -12.31 56.80
CA SER A 290 -18.06 -12.77 57.00
C SER A 290 -17.55 -13.51 55.76
N ARG A 291 -16.31 -13.22 55.36
CA ARG A 291 -15.55 -14.02 54.36
C ARG A 291 -14.86 -15.24 54.98
N TYR A 292 -15.00 -15.45 56.29
CA TYR A 292 -14.43 -16.57 57.02
C TYR A 292 -15.54 -17.48 57.55
N MET A 293 -15.39 -18.77 57.32
CA MET A 293 -16.28 -19.81 57.83
C MET A 293 -15.52 -20.76 58.77
N VAL A 294 -15.94 -20.83 60.03
CA VAL A 294 -15.34 -21.71 61.04
C VAL A 294 -16.39 -22.70 61.52
N VAL A 295 -16.15 -23.99 61.32
CA VAL A 295 -17.05 -25.06 61.79
C VAL A 295 -16.33 -25.89 62.84
N GLU A 296 -16.89 -25.90 64.04
CA GLU A 296 -16.47 -26.79 65.13
C GLU A 296 -17.22 -28.13 65.01
N VAL A 297 -16.49 -29.24 64.96
CA VAL A 297 -17.07 -30.60 64.87
C VAL A 297 -16.79 -31.45 66.11
N LYS A 298 -17.70 -32.37 66.42
CA LYS A 298 -17.69 -33.27 67.59
C LYS A 298 -18.18 -34.68 67.27
#